data_AF-A0A3P6F0Z6-F1
#
_entry.id   AF-A0A3P6F0Z6-F1
#
_cell.length_a   1.000
_cell.length_b   1.000
_cell.length_c   1.000
_cell.angle_alpha   90.00
_cell.angle_beta   90.00
_cell.angle_gamma   90.00
#
_symmetry.space_group_name_H-M   'P 1'
#
loop_
_entity.id
_entity.type
_entity.pdbx_description
1 polymer ?
#
loop_
_entity_poly.entity_id
_entity_poly.type
_entity_poly.pdbx_seq_one_letter_code
_entity_poly.pdbx_strand_id
1 'polypeptide(L)'
;MVESSSLLGELEACDLHDGEWGTVGNGKAKVAKDRIEVVEPEKKLIKFKVLEGDLMEEFKSFLITIQVTPKQGGNGSIVKRHFEYKKIDEIDEHLLFEE
;
A
#
# COMPACT_ATOMS: atom_id res chain seq x y z
N MET A 1 -24.44 -8.97 -23.57
CA MET A 1 -24.57 -7.65 -22.93
C MET A 1 -24.97 -7.86 -21.48
N VAL A 2 -23.98 -7.97 -20.59
CA VAL A 2 -23.92 -7.29 -19.28
C VAL A 2 -22.44 -7.02 -19.09
N GLU A 3 -22.08 -5.75 -19.20
CA GLU A 3 -20.79 -5.20 -18.79
C GLU A 3 -20.79 -5.04 -17.27
N SER A 4 -19.69 -5.38 -16.62
CA SER A 4 -19.26 -4.86 -15.31
C SER A 4 -17.91 -5.52 -14.99
N SER A 5 -16.80 -4.98 -15.46
CA SER A 5 -15.99 -4.05 -14.65
C SER A 5 -15.83 -4.52 -13.21
N SER A 6 -14.81 -5.33 -12.97
CA SER A 6 -13.97 -5.21 -11.78
C SER A 6 -12.65 -5.91 -12.07
N LEU A 7 -11.63 -5.12 -12.41
CA LEU A 7 -10.25 -5.53 -12.17
C LEU A 7 -10.05 -5.53 -10.64
N LEU A 8 -10.70 -6.47 -9.95
CA LEU A 8 -10.35 -6.85 -8.60
C LEU A 8 -9.12 -7.75 -8.78
N GLY A 9 -7.94 -7.14 -8.86
CA GLY A 9 -6.71 -7.91 -8.76
C GLY A 9 -6.60 -8.42 -7.34
N GLU A 10 -7.04 -9.65 -7.08
CA GLU A 10 -6.55 -10.40 -5.93
C GLU A 10 -5.04 -10.56 -6.16
N LEU A 11 -4.22 -9.92 -5.33
CA LEU A 11 -2.82 -10.30 -5.24
C LEU A 11 -2.82 -11.69 -4.59
N GLU A 12 -2.92 -12.73 -5.42
CA GLU A 12 -2.74 -14.11 -5.01
C GLU A 12 -1.39 -14.18 -4.27
N ALA A 13 -1.42 -14.76 -3.09
CA ALA A 13 -0.38 -14.66 -2.07
C ALA A 13 1.06 -14.68 -2.63
N CYS A 14 1.92 -13.78 -2.13
CA CYS A 14 3.36 -13.94 -2.33
C CYS A 14 3.83 -15.11 -1.47
N ASP A 15 4.00 -16.27 -2.10
CA ASP A 15 4.67 -17.40 -1.46
C ASP A 15 6.13 -17.04 -1.18
N LEU A 16 6.55 -17.28 0.05
CA LEU A 16 7.92 -17.09 0.48
C LEU A 16 8.81 -18.09 -0.27
N HIS A 17 9.74 -17.59 -1.10
CA HIS A 17 10.62 -18.45 -1.90
C HIS A 17 11.65 -19.20 -1.03
N ASP A 18 12.05 -18.62 0.12
CA ASP A 18 12.93 -19.24 1.12
C ASP A 18 12.72 -18.63 2.52
N GLY A 19 12.71 -19.48 3.56
CA GLY A 19 12.63 -19.12 4.99
C GLY A 19 11.36 -19.57 5.71
N GLU A 20 11.28 -19.37 7.04
CA GLU A 20 10.07 -19.63 7.84
C GLU A 20 9.37 -18.33 8.22
N TRP A 21 8.04 -18.29 8.09
CA TRP A 21 7.20 -17.17 8.53
C TRP A 21 7.46 -16.86 10.02
N GLY A 22 7.83 -15.60 10.34
CA GLY A 22 7.99 -15.14 11.72
C GLY A 22 9.43 -15.10 12.28
N THR A 23 10.45 -15.37 11.47
CA THR A 23 11.86 -15.07 11.82
C THR A 23 12.23 -13.62 11.44
N VAL A 24 13.24 -13.02 12.08
CA VAL A 24 13.67 -11.63 11.79
C VAL A 24 14.01 -11.51 10.30
N GLY A 25 13.19 -10.78 9.54
CA GLY A 25 13.28 -10.66 8.08
C GLY A 25 12.10 -11.28 7.32
N ASN A 26 11.36 -12.21 7.93
CA ASN A 26 10.16 -12.84 7.39
C ASN A 26 8.94 -12.30 8.12
N GLY A 27 8.45 -11.14 7.66
CA GLY A 27 7.24 -10.52 8.20
C GLY A 27 6.06 -11.49 8.20
N LYS A 28 5.13 -11.36 9.14
CA LYS A 28 3.88 -12.15 9.16
C LYS A 28 3.07 -11.84 7.90
N ALA A 29 2.47 -12.86 7.29
CA ALA A 29 1.51 -12.65 6.20
C ALA A 29 0.41 -11.69 6.70
N LYS A 30 0.21 -10.61 5.95
CA LYS A 30 -0.84 -9.64 6.22
C LYS A 30 -1.81 -9.61 5.05
N VAL A 31 -3.11 -9.58 5.36
CA VAL A 31 -4.20 -9.43 4.40
C VAL A 31 -4.71 -8.01 4.45
N ALA A 32 -4.89 -7.41 3.29
CA ALA A 32 -5.51 -6.10 3.13
C ALA A 32 -6.49 -6.15 1.97
N LYS A 33 -7.65 -5.51 2.15
CA LYS A 33 -8.62 -5.29 1.09
C LYS A 33 -8.49 -3.84 0.64
N ASP A 34 -8.01 -3.68 -0.58
CA ASP A 34 -7.68 -2.38 -1.12
C ASP A 34 -8.67 -1.95 -2.21
N ARG A 35 -8.86 -0.64 -2.32
CA ARG A 35 -9.56 -0.02 -3.45
C ARG A 35 -8.58 0.84 -4.23
N ILE A 36 -8.57 0.68 -5.55
CA ILE A 36 -7.88 1.60 -6.45
C ILE A 36 -8.62 2.94 -6.44
N GLU A 37 -7.95 4.00 -6.01
CA GLU A 37 -8.48 5.36 -5.99
C GLU A 37 -8.09 6.14 -7.26
N VAL A 38 -6.87 5.94 -7.75
CA VAL A 38 -6.33 6.67 -8.91
C VAL A 38 -5.48 5.74 -9.77
N VAL A 39 -5.66 5.81 -11.08
CA VAL A 39 -4.76 5.22 -12.08
C VAL A 39 -4.41 6.30 -13.09
N GLU A 40 -3.12 6.59 -13.24
CA GLU A 40 -2.59 7.54 -14.20
C GLU A 40 -1.54 6.84 -15.08
N PRO A 41 -1.95 6.22 -16.19
CA PRO A 41 -1.05 5.44 -17.05
C PRO A 41 0.13 6.27 -17.59
N GLU A 42 -0.14 7.52 -17.99
CA GLU A 42 0.87 8.45 -18.50
C GLU A 42 1.98 8.73 -17.47
N LYS A 43 1.62 8.83 -16.20
CA LYS A 43 2.58 9.03 -15.10
C LYS A 43 3.09 7.71 -14.51
N LYS A 44 2.60 6.58 -15.02
CA LYS A 44 2.83 5.21 -14.49
C LYS A 44 2.62 5.17 -12.98
N LEU A 45 1.51 5.76 -12.55
CA LEU A 45 1.16 5.96 -11.16
C LEU A 45 -0.17 5.29 -10.83
N ILE A 46 -0.23 4.64 -9.67
CA ILE A 46 -1.45 4.06 -9.12
C ILE A 46 -1.54 4.40 -7.62
N LYS A 47 -2.75 4.67 -7.14
CA LYS A 47 -3.04 4.88 -5.72
C LYS A 47 -4.08 3.89 -5.23
N PHE A 48 -3.83 3.33 -4.06
CA PHE A 48 -4.72 2.40 -3.37
C PHE A 48 -5.06 2.93 -1.99
N LYS A 49 -6.32 2.80 -1.60
CA LYS A 49 -6.76 3.01 -0.23
C LYS A 49 -7.08 1.66 0.41
N VAL A 50 -6.48 1.39 1.56
CA VAL A 50 -6.80 0.20 2.35
C VAL A 50 -8.16 0.42 3.02
N LEU A 51 -9.06 -0.54 2.85
CA LEU A 51 -10.42 -0.49 3.41
C LEU A 51 -10.56 -1.38 4.65
N GLU A 52 -10.00 -2.59 4.58
CA GLU A 52 -10.14 -3.62 5.62
C GLU A 52 -8.83 -4.44 5.71
N GLY A 53 -8.66 -5.21 6.80
CA GLY A 53 -7.55 -6.14 6.99
C GLY A 53 -6.56 -5.73 8.08
N ASP A 54 -5.46 -6.47 8.18
CA ASP A 54 -4.53 -6.40 9.32
C ASP A 54 -3.88 -5.02 9.50
N LEU A 55 -3.81 -4.20 8.44
CA LEU A 55 -3.32 -2.82 8.54
C LEU A 55 -4.30 -1.91 9.27
N MET A 56 -5.61 -2.17 9.16
CA MET A 56 -6.63 -1.33 9.78
C MET A 56 -6.77 -1.56 11.29
N GLU A 57 -6.08 -2.58 11.84
CA GLU A 57 -5.94 -2.78 13.29
C GLU A 57 -4.98 -1.79 13.95
N GLU A 58 -4.06 -1.20 13.17
CA GLU A 58 -3.04 -0.26 13.66
C GLU A 58 -3.31 1.17 13.16
N PHE A 59 -3.96 1.29 11.99
CA PHE A 59 -4.15 2.56 11.29
C PHE A 59 -5.64 2.88 11.07
N LYS A 60 -6.04 4.13 11.37
CA LYS A 60 -7.36 4.69 11.03
C LYS A 60 -7.54 4.87 9.53
N SER A 61 -6.45 5.16 8.83
CA SER A 61 -6.44 5.31 7.37
C SER A 61 -5.07 4.96 6.84
N PHE A 62 -5.03 4.31 5.67
CA PHE A 62 -3.79 3.97 4.98
C PHE A 62 -3.97 4.12 3.47
N LEU A 63 -3.12 4.92 2.84
CA LEU A 63 -3.07 5.17 1.40
C LEU A 63 -1.69 4.82 0.87
N ILE A 64 -1.66 4.09 -0.24
CA ILE A 64 -0.47 3.62 -0.91
C ILE A 64 -0.41 4.27 -2.29
N THR A 65 0.64 5.02 -2.57
CA THR A 65 0.93 5.50 -3.93
C THR A 65 2.15 4.77 -4.46
N ILE A 66 2.02 4.18 -5.65
CA ILE A 66 3.12 3.53 -6.38
C ILE A 66 3.34 4.29 -7.68
N GLN A 67 4.57 4.73 -7.93
CA GLN A 67 4.97 5.37 -9.17
C GLN A 67 6.22 4.69 -9.74
N VAL A 68 6.19 4.41 -11.03
CA VAL A 68 7.31 3.79 -11.73
C VAL A 68 7.98 4.78 -12.68
N THR A 69 9.26 5.04 -12.47
CA THR A 69 10.07 5.91 -13.33
C THR A 69 11.24 5.15 -13.95
N PRO A 70 11.62 5.41 -15.21
CA PRO A 70 12.83 4.81 -15.79
C PRO A 70 14.08 5.11 -14.95
N LYS A 71 15.00 4.15 -14.85
CA LYS A 71 16.31 4.40 -14.23
C LYS A 71 17.16 5.26 -15.18
N GLN A 72 17.71 6.38 -14.70
CA GLN A 72 18.60 7.19 -15.52
C GLN A 72 19.91 6.44 -15.81
N GLY A 73 20.38 6.50 -17.06
CA GLY A 73 21.69 5.96 -17.46
C GLY A 73 21.79 4.44 -17.59
N GLY A 74 20.68 3.70 -17.69
CA GLY A 74 20.75 2.25 -17.92
C GLY A 74 19.39 1.57 -18.06
N ASN A 75 19.42 0.24 -18.06
CA ASN A 75 18.22 -0.59 -18.15
C ASN A 75 17.52 -0.72 -16.79
N GLY A 76 16.20 -0.80 -16.81
CA GLY A 76 15.36 -1.02 -15.62
C GLY A 76 14.50 0.18 -15.23
N SER A 77 13.80 0.04 -14.09
CA SER A 77 12.89 1.04 -13.55
C SER A 77 13.10 1.21 -12.05
N ILE A 78 12.79 2.40 -11.54
CA ILE A 78 12.75 2.75 -10.13
C ILE A 78 11.28 2.82 -9.73
N VAL A 79 10.90 2.04 -8.73
CA VAL A 79 9.57 2.09 -8.12
C VAL A 79 9.65 2.96 -6.87
N LYS A 80 8.95 4.10 -6.89
CA LYS A 80 8.75 4.96 -5.73
C LYS A 80 7.44 4.55 -5.05
N ARG A 81 7.53 4.16 -3.78
CA ARG A 81 6.37 3.86 -2.93
C ARG A 81 6.23 4.97 -1.90
N HIS A 82 5.06 5.56 -1.80
CA HIS A 82 4.72 6.57 -0.81
C HIS A 82 3.52 6.08 0.00
N PHE A 83 3.63 6.16 1.33
CA PHE A 83 2.63 5.70 2.28
C PHE A 83 2.15 6.90 3.08
N GLU A 84 0.86 7.16 3.04
CA GLU A 84 0.20 8.18 3.85
C GLU A 84 -0.74 7.46 4.80
N TYR A 85 -0.59 7.66 6.11
CA TYR A 85 -1.36 6.92 7.10
C TYR A 85 -1.65 7.75 8.33
N LYS A 86 -2.66 7.33 9.09
CA LYS A 86 -3.00 7.87 10.41
C LYS A 86 -3.10 6.72 11.39
N LYS A 87 -2.35 6.75 12.50
CA LYS A 87 -2.41 5.69 13.51
C LYS A 87 -3.67 5.83 14.38
N ILE A 88 -4.08 4.74 15.04
CA ILE A 88 -5.24 4.74 15.92
C ILE A 88 -4.99 5.58 17.19
N ASP A 89 -3.80 5.48 17.78
CA ASP A 89 -3.46 6.11 19.06
C ASP A 89 -2.56 7.35 18.96
N GLU A 90 -2.45 7.95 17.78
CA GLU A 90 -1.79 9.24 17.64
C GLU A 90 -2.68 10.29 18.32
N ILE A 91 -2.36 10.61 19.58
CA ILE A 91 -2.77 11.85 20.22
C ILE A 91 -2.24 12.96 19.32
N ASP A 92 -3.12 13.83 18.86
CA ASP A 92 -2.76 14.97 18.04
C ASP A 92 -1.82 15.87 18.85
N GLU A 93 -0.51 15.68 18.66
CA GLU A 93 0.53 16.41 19.38
C GLU A 93 0.50 17.93 19.06
N HIS A 94 -0.27 18.33 18.04
CA HIS A 94 -0.60 19.72 17.76
C HIS A 94 -1.68 20.32 18.66
N LEU A 95 -2.36 19.55 19.51
CA LEU A 95 -3.28 20.04 20.55
C LEU A 95 -2.61 20.22 21.93
N LEU A 96 -1.30 19.98 22.07
CA LEU A 96 -0.59 20.05 23.36
C LEU A 96 0.26 21.32 23.56
N PHE A 97 0.12 22.33 22.70
CA PHE A 97 0.77 23.64 22.90
C PHE A 97 -0.20 24.80 22.70
N GLU A 98 -1.22 24.90 23.55
CA GLU A 98 -1.80 26.19 23.93
C GLU A 98 -2.12 26.18 25.43
N GLU A 99 -1.14 26.58 26.24
CA GLU A 99 -1.33 27.36 27.49
C GLU A 99 -0.18 28.37 27.61
#